data_AF-A0A7V9ZTY2-F1
#
_entry.id   AF-A0A7V9ZTY2-F1
#
_cell.length_a   1.000
_cell.length_b   1.000
_cell.length_c   1.000
_cell.angle_alpha   90.00
_cell.angle_beta   90.00
_cell.angle_gamma   90.00
#
_symmetry.space_group_name_H-M   'P 1'
#
loop_
_entity.id
_entity.type
_entity.pdbx_description
1 polymer ?
#
loop_
_entity_poly.entity_id
_entity_poly.type
_entity_poly.pdbx_seq_one_letter_code
_entity_poly.pdbx_strand_id
1 'polypeptide(L)'
;MTAIVIVLTVTGVAGQYYKETLDIYPSLLKVVDSLNPNGASNNLVNWYQSSTLLFSSFLLLTIALVKRAERDIRVRCWIFLAITFLYLSLEELTSIHEQAMFALRRVFTVDELVFLEWLIPTILTAVFFLSYLNFLRSLPARIRRLLIAAGSVYVTGAIGIDALNIKLLDMLDTEITSFITSGSTAFKYALMGGIEEFFEMAGIVIFIYALTAYINSEIIDKSFVNNKKNFVFASMKISLEKTEIMRKN
;
A
#
# COMPACT_ATOMS: atom_id res chain seq x y z
N MET A 1 12.61 -0.51 6.01
CA MET A 1 11.54 -0.81 5.04
C MET A 1 12.07 -0.78 3.61
N THR A 2 12.61 0.33 3.12
CA THR A 2 13.20 0.43 1.76
C THR A 2 14.25 -0.65 1.45
N ALA A 3 15.19 -0.92 2.36
CA ALA A 3 16.19 -1.98 2.18
C ALA A 3 15.57 -3.38 2.06
N ILE A 4 14.45 -3.64 2.75
CA ILE A 4 13.75 -4.94 2.69
C ILE A 4 13.08 -5.09 1.32
N VAL A 5 12.42 -4.03 0.82
CA VAL A 5 11.82 -4.01 -0.52
C VAL A 5 12.87 -4.32 -1.59
N ILE A 6 14.02 -3.62 -1.55
CA ILE A 6 15.11 -3.84 -2.51
C ILE A 6 15.62 -5.29 -2.43
N VAL A 7 15.83 -5.82 -1.21
CA VAL A 7 16.29 -7.19 -1.03
C VAL A 7 15.27 -8.17 -1.60
N LEU A 8 14.00 -8.08 -1.21
CA LEU A 8 12.95 -8.99 -1.68
C LEU A 8 12.85 -8.99 -3.21
N THR A 9 12.74 -7.81 -3.83
CA THR A 9 12.65 -7.69 -5.30
C THR A 9 13.89 -8.27 -5.99
N VAL A 10 15.10 -7.92 -5.54
CA VAL A 10 16.35 -8.41 -6.15
C VAL A 10 16.48 -9.93 -5.96
N THR A 11 16.19 -10.45 -4.77
CA THR A 11 16.28 -11.89 -4.50
C THR A 11 15.21 -12.69 -5.23
N GLY A 12 14.00 -12.16 -5.39
CA GLY A 12 12.93 -12.79 -6.16
C GLY A 12 13.29 -12.90 -7.64
N VAL A 13 13.68 -11.78 -8.27
CA VAL A 13 14.09 -11.76 -9.69
C VAL A 13 15.33 -12.60 -9.94
N ALA A 14 16.35 -12.50 -9.08
CA ALA A 14 17.56 -13.32 -9.21
C ALA A 14 17.23 -14.80 -9.05
N GLY A 15 16.39 -15.17 -8.07
CA GLY A 15 15.94 -16.54 -7.87
C GLY A 15 15.30 -17.13 -9.12
N GLN A 16 14.43 -16.37 -9.80
CA GLN A 16 13.79 -16.80 -11.05
C GLN A 16 14.80 -17.00 -12.18
N TYR A 17 15.75 -16.08 -12.34
CA TYR A 17 16.85 -16.21 -13.31
C TYR A 17 17.68 -17.49 -13.07
N TYR A 18 18.03 -17.78 -11.82
CA TYR A 18 18.78 -18.97 -11.44
C TYR A 18 17.99 -20.27 -11.71
N LYS A 19 16.69 -20.28 -11.41
CA LYS A 19 15.79 -21.42 -11.66
C LYS A 19 15.76 -21.78 -13.15
N GLU A 20 15.70 -20.77 -14.02
CA GLU A 20 15.62 -20.97 -15.46
C GLU A 20 16.96 -21.34 -16.10
N THR A 21 18.07 -20.80 -15.60
CA THR A 21 19.39 -20.98 -16.22
C THR A 21 20.10 -22.25 -15.77
N LEU A 22 19.88 -22.68 -14.52
CA LEU A 22 20.78 -23.65 -13.88
C LEU A 22 20.12 -24.97 -13.46
N ASP A 23 18.79 -25.11 -13.43
CA ASP A 23 18.08 -26.38 -13.16
C ASP A 23 18.63 -27.18 -11.94
N ILE A 24 19.16 -26.48 -10.93
CA ILE A 24 20.03 -27.07 -9.89
C ILE A 24 19.50 -26.82 -8.46
N TYR A 25 19.42 -27.93 -7.72
CA TYR A 25 19.11 -28.15 -6.29
C TYR A 25 17.66 -27.92 -5.77
N PRO A 26 16.96 -28.99 -5.32
CA PRO A 26 15.58 -28.91 -4.79
C PRO A 26 15.43 -28.13 -3.48
N SER A 27 16.50 -27.87 -2.73
CA SER A 27 16.48 -27.04 -1.52
C SER A 27 16.52 -25.54 -1.82
N LEU A 28 17.24 -25.11 -2.86
CA LEU A 28 17.25 -23.71 -3.32
C LEU A 28 15.95 -23.35 -4.03
N LEU A 29 15.36 -24.30 -4.76
CA LEU A 29 14.04 -24.17 -5.38
C LEU A 29 12.95 -23.77 -4.36
N LYS A 30 12.96 -24.30 -3.13
CA LYS A 30 12.00 -23.90 -2.09
C LYS A 30 12.14 -22.45 -1.64
N VAL A 31 13.36 -21.94 -1.53
CA VAL A 31 13.62 -20.54 -1.15
C VAL A 31 13.24 -19.61 -2.30
N VAL A 32 13.60 -19.98 -3.53
CA VAL A 32 13.21 -19.25 -4.74
C VAL A 32 11.69 -19.24 -4.92
N ASP A 33 11.00 -20.36 -4.72
CA ASP A 33 9.55 -20.46 -4.80
C ASP A 33 8.86 -19.65 -3.69
N SER A 34 9.46 -19.57 -2.49
CA SER A 34 8.97 -18.71 -1.41
C SER A 34 9.19 -17.22 -1.63
N LEU A 35 10.03 -16.85 -2.60
CA LEU A 35 10.30 -15.47 -3.01
C LEU A 35 9.73 -15.18 -4.41
N ASN A 36 9.02 -16.15 -5.00
CA ASN A 36 8.46 -16.03 -6.33
C ASN A 36 7.12 -15.28 -6.24
N PRO A 37 7.02 -14.07 -6.83
CA PRO A 37 5.74 -13.36 -7.00
C PRO A 37 4.59 -14.25 -7.46
N ASN A 38 4.89 -15.09 -8.45
CA ASN A 38 3.93 -15.92 -9.15
C ASN A 38 3.84 -17.35 -8.57
N GLY A 39 4.39 -17.56 -7.37
CA GLY A 39 4.35 -18.83 -6.65
C GLY A 39 2.98 -19.11 -6.02
N ALA A 40 2.82 -20.27 -5.38
CA ALA A 40 1.59 -20.59 -4.66
C ALA A 40 1.32 -19.54 -3.57
N SER A 41 0.17 -18.84 -3.68
CA SER A 41 -0.58 -17.88 -2.81
C SER A 41 -0.16 -17.64 -1.33
N ASN A 42 1.11 -17.73 -0.98
CA ASN A 42 1.62 -17.67 0.38
C ASN A 42 3.17 -17.53 0.40
N ASN A 43 3.71 -16.68 -0.47
CA ASN A 43 5.13 -16.38 -0.54
C ASN A 43 5.52 -15.31 0.53
N LEU A 44 6.81 -15.13 0.80
CA LEU A 44 7.32 -14.14 1.78
C LEU A 44 7.00 -12.69 1.38
N VAL A 45 6.78 -12.42 0.09
CA VAL A 45 6.50 -11.09 -0.46
C VAL A 45 5.07 -10.67 -0.09
N ASN A 46 4.08 -11.53 -0.30
CA ASN A 46 2.69 -11.32 0.10
C ASN A 46 2.57 -11.13 1.63
N TRP A 47 3.31 -11.91 2.43
CA TRP A 47 3.35 -11.71 3.89
C TRP A 47 3.90 -10.32 4.27
N TYR A 48 4.93 -9.85 3.57
CA TYR A 48 5.47 -8.52 3.78
C TYR A 48 4.47 -7.42 3.37
N GLN A 49 3.90 -7.50 2.16
CA GLN A 49 2.88 -6.56 1.68
C GLN A 49 1.68 -6.52 2.63
N SER A 50 1.11 -7.67 2.96
CA SER A 50 -0.02 -7.75 3.91
C SER A 50 0.32 -7.14 5.27
N SER A 51 1.49 -7.46 5.85
CA SER A 51 1.91 -6.90 7.13
C SER A 51 2.09 -5.38 7.08
N THR A 52 2.61 -4.84 5.98
CA THR A 52 2.80 -3.39 5.81
C THR A 52 1.50 -2.64 5.54
N LEU A 53 0.55 -3.26 4.84
CA LEU A 53 -0.82 -2.77 4.68
C LEU A 53 -1.57 -2.76 6.02
N LEU A 54 -1.46 -3.83 6.81
CA LEU A 54 -2.03 -3.90 8.17
C LEU A 54 -1.45 -2.81 9.07
N PHE A 55 -0.13 -2.61 9.03
CA PHE A 55 0.51 -1.53 9.77
C PHE A 55 0.02 -0.15 9.33
N SER A 56 -0.18 0.06 8.03
CA SER A 56 -0.78 1.29 7.49
C SER A 56 -2.21 1.51 8.01
N SER A 57 -3.01 0.45 8.05
CA SER A 57 -4.37 0.47 8.64
C SER A 57 -4.32 0.88 10.12
N PHE A 58 -3.38 0.33 10.89
CA PHE A 58 -3.19 0.70 12.30
C PHE A 58 -2.81 2.18 12.47
N LEU A 59 -1.90 2.72 11.63
CA LEU A 59 -1.53 4.13 11.65
C LEU A 59 -2.72 5.04 11.31
N LEU A 60 -3.51 4.68 10.30
CA LEU A 60 -4.73 5.40 9.91
C LEU A 60 -5.77 5.41 11.04
N LEU A 61 -5.97 4.27 11.70
CA LEU A 61 -6.87 4.17 12.85
C LEU A 61 -6.38 5.03 14.01
N THR A 62 -5.07 5.03 14.28
CA THR A 62 -4.46 5.90 15.29
C THR A 62 -4.73 7.37 15.00
N ILE A 63 -4.53 7.80 13.74
CA ILE A 63 -4.86 9.17 13.30
C ILE A 63 -6.36 9.46 13.49
N ALA A 64 -7.24 8.52 13.12
CA ALA A 64 -8.68 8.67 13.26
C ALA A 64 -9.10 8.85 14.73
N LEU A 65 -8.52 8.09 15.66
CA LEU A 65 -8.81 8.17 17.09
C LEU A 65 -8.40 9.54 17.67
N VAL A 66 -7.21 10.04 17.30
CA VAL A 66 -6.77 11.38 17.71
C VAL A 66 -7.70 12.45 17.13
N LYS A 67 -8.02 12.38 15.83
CA LYS A 67 -8.94 13.34 15.19
C LYS A 67 -10.35 13.29 15.74
N ARG A 68 -10.78 12.13 16.25
CA ARG A 68 -12.07 11.98 16.95
C ARG A 68 -12.06 12.73 18.27
N ALA A 69 -10.97 12.67 19.04
CA ALA A 69 -10.82 13.45 20.26
C ALA A 69 -10.84 14.97 19.97
N GLU A 70 -10.29 15.39 18.83
CA GLU A 70 -10.33 16.78 18.35
C GLU A 70 -11.68 17.20 17.72
N ARG A 71 -12.68 16.30 17.66
CA ARG A 71 -13.99 16.53 17.02
C ARG A 71 -13.90 16.93 15.54
N ASP A 72 -12.92 16.42 14.79
CA ASP A 72 -12.77 16.70 13.36
C ASP A 72 -13.89 16.00 12.55
N ILE A 73 -14.54 16.75 11.65
CA ILE A 73 -15.61 16.24 10.77
C ILE A 73 -15.12 15.14 9.81
N ARG A 74 -13.82 15.08 9.53
CA ARG A 74 -13.17 14.17 8.57
C ARG A 74 -12.73 12.84 9.17
N VAL A 75 -13.01 12.57 10.45
CA VAL A 75 -12.70 11.28 11.11
C VAL A 75 -13.21 10.09 10.30
N ARG A 76 -14.40 10.21 9.70
CA ARG A 76 -14.99 9.17 8.85
C ARG A 76 -14.10 8.80 7.66
N CYS A 77 -13.43 9.77 7.03
CA CYS A 77 -12.52 9.52 5.91
C CYS A 77 -11.29 8.71 6.35
N TRP A 78 -10.75 8.99 7.54
CA TRP A 78 -9.62 8.24 8.10
C TRP A 78 -10.01 6.81 8.52
N ILE A 79 -11.19 6.63 9.12
CA ILE A 79 -11.71 5.31 9.47
C ILE A 79 -11.95 4.47 8.21
N PHE A 80 -12.59 5.05 7.18
CA PHE A 80 -12.83 4.32 5.94
C PHE A 80 -11.51 3.93 5.25
N LEU A 81 -10.51 4.81 5.22
CA LEU A 81 -9.16 4.46 4.76
C LEU A 81 -8.56 3.30 5.57
N ALA A 82 -8.68 3.32 6.89
CA ALA A 82 -8.16 2.24 7.73
C ALA A 82 -8.83 0.90 7.40
N ILE A 83 -10.14 0.90 7.18
CA ILE A 83 -10.90 -0.29 6.76
C ILE A 83 -10.47 -0.75 5.37
N THR A 84 -10.28 0.17 4.42
CA THR A 84 -9.80 -0.16 3.06
C THR A 84 -8.43 -0.83 3.12
N PHE A 85 -7.47 -0.28 3.87
CA PHE A 85 -6.13 -0.89 4.00
C PHE A 85 -6.15 -2.22 4.75
N LEU A 86 -7.07 -2.40 5.70
CA LEU A 86 -7.29 -3.70 6.35
C LEU A 86 -7.83 -4.72 5.35
N TYR A 87 -8.79 -4.32 4.53
CA TYR A 87 -9.33 -5.17 3.46
C TYR A 87 -8.22 -5.56 2.48
N LEU A 88 -7.41 -4.61 1.99
CA LEU A 88 -6.28 -4.89 1.10
C LEU A 88 -5.26 -5.85 1.72
N SER A 89 -4.97 -5.71 3.02
CA SER A 89 -4.10 -6.65 3.74
C SER A 89 -4.65 -8.08 3.76
N LEU A 90 -5.97 -8.25 3.90
CA LEU A 90 -6.60 -9.57 3.88
C LEU A 90 -6.64 -10.13 2.46
N GLU A 91 -6.95 -9.27 1.50
CA GLU A 91 -6.99 -9.58 0.07
C GLU A 91 -5.66 -10.23 -0.36
N GLU A 92 -4.54 -9.59 -0.05
CA GLU A 92 -3.17 -10.06 -0.34
C GLU A 92 -2.85 -11.48 0.18
N LEU A 93 -3.41 -11.85 1.35
CA LEU A 93 -3.17 -13.18 1.95
C LEU A 93 -4.12 -14.25 1.42
N THR A 94 -5.28 -13.83 0.92
CA THR A 94 -6.36 -14.74 0.56
C THR A 94 -6.54 -14.85 -0.94
N SER A 95 -5.94 -13.94 -1.73
CA SER A 95 -6.12 -13.85 -3.17
C SER A 95 -7.59 -14.00 -3.56
N ILE A 96 -8.49 -13.31 -2.85
CA ILE A 96 -9.94 -13.46 -3.04
C ILE A 96 -10.32 -13.03 -4.45
N HIS A 97 -9.69 -11.96 -4.97
CA HIS A 97 -9.97 -11.48 -6.31
C HIS A 97 -9.57 -12.53 -7.36
N GLU A 98 -8.40 -13.16 -7.21
CA GLU A 98 -7.97 -14.25 -8.09
C GLU A 98 -8.94 -15.43 -8.04
N GLN A 99 -9.34 -15.87 -6.83
CA GLN A 99 -10.29 -16.96 -6.66
C GLN A 99 -11.64 -16.65 -7.33
N ALA A 100 -12.11 -15.41 -7.22
CA ALA A 100 -13.32 -14.95 -7.90
C ALA A 100 -13.16 -15.04 -9.43
N MET A 101 -12.02 -14.61 -9.97
CA MET A 101 -11.74 -14.72 -11.41
C MET A 101 -11.66 -16.17 -11.88
N PHE A 102 -11.00 -17.04 -11.13
CA PHE A 102 -10.97 -18.49 -11.42
C PHE A 102 -12.37 -19.11 -11.46
N ALA A 103 -13.29 -18.68 -10.58
CA ALA A 103 -14.68 -19.14 -10.61
C ALA A 103 -15.42 -18.63 -11.86
N LEU A 104 -15.17 -17.38 -12.27
CA LEU A 104 -15.81 -16.74 -13.42
C LEU A 104 -15.31 -17.29 -14.78
N ARG A 105 -14.10 -17.86 -14.84
CA ARG A 105 -13.56 -18.59 -16.01
C ARG A 105 -14.44 -19.72 -16.53
N ARG A 106 -15.39 -20.19 -15.73
CA ARG A 106 -16.36 -21.24 -16.14
C ARG A 106 -17.56 -20.70 -16.91
N VAL A 107 -17.78 -19.39 -16.89
CA VAL A 107 -19.00 -18.75 -17.40
C VAL A 107 -18.69 -17.72 -18.49
N PHE A 108 -17.53 -17.06 -18.43
CA PHE A 108 -17.13 -16.01 -19.36
C PHE A 108 -16.02 -16.48 -20.31
N THR A 109 -15.96 -15.85 -21.48
CA THR A 109 -14.84 -16.03 -22.42
C THR A 109 -13.57 -15.32 -21.92
N VAL A 110 -12.40 -15.72 -22.41
CA VAL A 110 -11.10 -15.17 -21.96
C VAL A 110 -11.05 -13.64 -22.14
N ASP A 111 -11.54 -13.13 -23.28
CA ASP A 111 -11.57 -11.69 -23.57
C ASP A 111 -12.47 -10.91 -22.59
N GLU A 112 -13.61 -11.49 -22.23
CA GLU A 112 -14.55 -10.89 -21.27
C GLU A 112 -13.98 -10.88 -19.85
N LEU A 113 -13.21 -11.91 -19.47
CA LEU A 113 -12.53 -11.97 -18.17
C LEU A 113 -11.41 -10.94 -18.07
N VAL A 114 -10.54 -10.84 -19.07
CA VAL A 114 -9.48 -9.83 -19.10
C VAL A 114 -10.06 -8.42 -18.99
N PHE A 115 -11.19 -8.18 -19.67
CA PHE A 115 -11.89 -6.92 -19.56
C PHE A 115 -12.45 -6.67 -18.14
N LEU A 116 -13.03 -7.67 -17.49
CA LEU A 116 -13.57 -7.56 -16.12
C LEU A 116 -12.46 -7.41 -15.07
N GLU A 117 -11.37 -8.16 -15.20
CA GLU A 117 -10.18 -8.13 -14.32
C GLU A 117 -9.59 -6.72 -14.24
N TRP A 118 -9.55 -5.98 -15.35
CA TRP A 118 -8.96 -4.64 -15.38
C TRP A 118 -9.96 -3.49 -15.17
N LEU A 119 -11.16 -3.59 -15.77
CA LEU A 119 -12.11 -2.48 -15.77
C LEU A 119 -12.65 -2.20 -14.36
N ILE A 120 -12.98 -3.24 -13.61
CA ILE A 120 -13.61 -3.10 -12.29
C ILE A 120 -12.64 -2.41 -11.30
N PRO A 121 -11.40 -2.89 -11.12
CA PRO A 121 -10.44 -2.21 -10.24
C PRO A 121 -10.15 -0.78 -10.69
N THR A 122 -10.08 -0.52 -12.00
CA THR A 122 -9.82 0.82 -12.55
C THR A 122 -10.94 1.79 -12.19
N ILE A 123 -12.20 1.42 -12.43
CA ILE A 123 -13.36 2.27 -12.12
C ILE A 123 -13.48 2.50 -10.61
N LEU A 124 -13.36 1.44 -9.81
CA LEU A 124 -13.45 1.53 -8.35
C LEU A 124 -12.35 2.44 -7.79
N THR A 125 -11.11 2.29 -8.26
CA THR A 125 -9.98 3.15 -7.88
C THR A 125 -10.23 4.61 -8.27
N ALA A 126 -10.75 4.86 -9.49
CA ALA A 126 -11.06 6.21 -9.94
C ALA A 126 -12.16 6.86 -9.09
N VAL A 127 -13.26 6.15 -8.83
CA VAL A 127 -14.36 6.63 -7.97
C VAL A 127 -13.86 6.88 -6.55
N PHE A 128 -13.06 5.97 -6.00
CA PHE A 128 -12.44 6.14 -4.69
C PHE A 128 -11.59 7.41 -4.64
N PHE A 129 -10.68 7.60 -5.60
CA PHE A 129 -9.83 8.80 -5.67
C PHE A 129 -10.66 10.09 -5.78
N LEU A 130 -11.65 10.12 -6.66
CA LEU A 130 -12.54 11.27 -6.86
C LEU A 130 -13.32 11.62 -5.57
N SER A 131 -13.86 10.61 -4.89
CA SER A 131 -14.57 10.80 -3.62
C SER A 131 -13.68 11.36 -2.50
N TYR A 132 -12.37 11.07 -2.56
CA TYR A 132 -11.36 11.52 -1.60
C TYR A 132 -10.68 12.85 -1.94
N LEU A 133 -10.97 13.47 -3.10
CA LEU A 133 -10.34 14.73 -3.51
C LEU A 133 -10.53 15.86 -2.49
N ASN A 134 -11.74 16.00 -1.94
CA ASN A 134 -12.03 17.04 -0.95
C ASN A 134 -11.26 16.79 0.36
N PHE A 135 -11.15 15.53 0.78
CA PHE A 135 -10.36 15.14 1.93
C PHE A 135 -8.87 15.42 1.70
N LEU A 136 -8.31 15.00 0.56
CA LEU A 136 -6.91 15.22 0.20
C LEU A 136 -6.57 16.71 0.15
N ARG A 137 -7.42 17.54 -0.44
CA ARG A 137 -7.23 19.01 -0.51
C ARG A 137 -7.14 19.65 0.87
N SER A 138 -7.80 19.06 1.86
CA SER A 138 -7.86 19.56 3.23
C SER A 138 -6.61 19.26 4.07
N LEU A 139 -5.70 18.43 3.57
CA LEU A 139 -4.44 18.08 4.23
C LEU A 139 -3.32 19.09 3.89
N PRO A 140 -2.28 19.20 4.74
CA PRO A 140 -1.11 20.02 4.46
C PRO A 140 -0.48 19.65 3.11
N ALA A 141 0.00 20.65 2.35
CA ALA A 141 0.46 20.46 0.98
C ALA A 141 1.56 19.39 0.83
N ARG A 142 2.45 19.28 1.83
CA ARG A 142 3.50 18.24 1.86
C ARG A 142 2.89 16.84 1.95
N ILE A 143 1.99 16.62 2.91
CA ILE A 143 1.35 15.31 3.15
C ILE A 143 0.48 14.93 1.96
N ARG A 144 -0.30 15.88 1.43
CA ARG A 144 -1.12 15.67 0.23
C ARG A 144 -0.29 15.16 -0.96
N ARG A 145 0.86 15.78 -1.24
CA ARG A 145 1.75 15.35 -2.33
C ARG A 145 2.29 13.93 -2.10
N LEU A 146 2.68 13.61 -0.87
CA LEU A 146 3.17 12.27 -0.53
C LEU A 146 2.08 11.20 -0.68
N LEU A 147 0.84 11.48 -0.25
CA LEU A 147 -0.27 10.54 -0.41
C LEU A 147 -0.65 10.33 -1.87
N ILE A 148 -0.66 11.40 -2.67
CA ILE A 148 -0.90 11.29 -4.11
C ILE A 148 0.22 10.47 -4.77
N ALA A 149 1.48 10.76 -4.46
CA ALA A 149 2.62 10.01 -4.99
C ALA A 149 2.56 8.53 -4.59
N ALA A 150 2.26 8.22 -3.33
CA ALA A 150 2.09 6.85 -2.85
C ALA A 150 1.00 6.11 -3.62
N GLY A 151 -0.18 6.72 -3.75
CA GLY A 151 -1.30 6.15 -4.49
C GLY A 151 -0.98 5.94 -5.97
N SER A 152 -0.35 6.92 -6.62
CA SER A 152 0.04 6.80 -8.03
C SER A 152 1.05 5.68 -8.26
N VAL A 153 2.06 5.56 -7.39
CA VAL A 153 3.06 4.48 -7.49
C VAL A 153 2.41 3.12 -7.28
N TYR A 154 1.57 2.96 -6.26
CA TYR A 154 0.84 1.71 -5.99
C TYR A 154 -0.08 1.31 -7.15
N VAL A 155 -0.93 2.23 -7.62
CA VAL A 155 -1.88 1.97 -8.73
C VAL A 155 -1.16 1.67 -10.05
N THR A 156 0.03 2.24 -10.27
CA THR A 156 0.84 1.92 -11.45
C THR A 156 1.30 0.46 -11.43
N GLY A 157 1.65 -0.09 -10.26
CA GLY A 157 1.87 -1.52 -10.08
C GLY A 157 0.59 -2.30 -10.33
N ALA A 158 -0.36 -2.17 -9.40
CA ALA A 158 -1.58 -2.98 -9.30
C ALA A 158 -2.49 -3.00 -10.53
N ILE A 159 -2.50 -1.92 -11.33
CA ILE A 159 -3.39 -1.81 -12.50
C ILE A 159 -2.58 -1.65 -13.79
N GLY A 160 -1.49 -0.89 -13.74
CA GLY A 160 -0.70 -0.55 -14.92
C GLY A 160 0.18 -1.71 -15.39
N ILE A 161 0.98 -2.26 -14.49
CA ILE A 161 1.95 -3.32 -14.82
C ILE A 161 1.22 -4.65 -15.00
N ASP A 162 0.21 -4.94 -14.19
CA ASP A 162 -0.63 -6.13 -14.35
C ASP A 162 -1.35 -6.17 -15.72
N ALA A 163 -1.93 -5.05 -16.17
CA ALA A 163 -2.53 -4.98 -17.50
C ALA A 163 -1.51 -5.20 -18.64
N LEU A 164 -0.25 -4.77 -18.45
CA LEU A 164 0.82 -5.04 -19.40
C LEU A 164 1.23 -6.53 -19.38
N ASN A 165 1.18 -7.20 -18.22
CA ASN A 165 1.41 -8.63 -18.10
C ASN A 165 0.40 -9.42 -18.95
N ILE A 166 -0.89 -9.08 -18.84
CA ILE A 166 -1.95 -9.75 -19.61
C ILE A 166 -1.76 -9.53 -21.12
N LYS A 167 -1.45 -8.31 -21.54
CA LYS A 167 -1.21 -8.01 -22.97
C LYS A 167 0.04 -8.72 -23.50
N LEU A 168 1.07 -8.88 -22.67
CA LEU A 168 2.27 -9.62 -23.06
C LEU A 168 1.94 -11.10 -23.31
N LEU A 169 1.08 -11.70 -22.47
CA LEU A 169 0.61 -13.07 -22.64
C LEU A 169 -0.21 -13.24 -23.94
N ASP A 170 -1.10 -12.29 -24.23
CA ASP A 170 -1.91 -12.27 -25.46
C ASP A 170 -1.04 -12.14 -26.72
N MET A 171 -0.06 -11.22 -26.73
CA MET A 171 0.86 -11.03 -27.86
C MET A 171 1.76 -12.25 -28.16
N LEU A 172 1.97 -13.11 -27.16
CA LEU A 172 2.83 -14.29 -27.31
C LEU A 172 2.06 -15.49 -27.90
N ASP A 173 0.76 -15.39 -28.16
CA ASP A 173 -0.09 -16.42 -28.81
C ASP A 173 0.06 -17.81 -28.15
N THR A 174 0.40 -17.81 -26.86
CA THR A 174 0.83 -19.00 -26.14
C THR A 174 -0.31 -19.45 -25.26
N GLU A 175 -0.85 -20.66 -25.48
CA GLU A 175 -1.66 -21.32 -24.45
C GLU A 175 -0.88 -21.29 -23.13
N ILE A 176 -1.53 -20.92 -22.02
CA ILE A 176 -0.92 -20.82 -20.68
C ILE A 176 -0.06 -22.07 -20.35
N THR A 177 -0.40 -23.22 -20.91
CA THR A 177 0.30 -24.50 -20.77
C THR A 177 1.64 -24.61 -21.53
N SER A 178 1.80 -24.01 -22.72
CA SER A 178 3.07 -24.01 -23.48
C SER A 178 4.01 -22.86 -23.08
N PHE A 179 3.49 -21.88 -22.33
CA PHE A 179 4.26 -20.74 -21.80
C PHE A 179 5.22 -21.14 -20.69
N ILE A 180 4.81 -22.06 -19.82
CA ILE A 180 5.62 -22.56 -18.69
C ILE A 180 6.83 -23.38 -19.18
N THR A 181 6.82 -23.87 -20.43
CA THR A 181 7.86 -24.75 -20.99
C THR A 181 8.96 -24.03 -21.77
N SER A 182 8.76 -22.75 -22.11
CA SER A 182 9.74 -21.96 -22.85
C SER A 182 10.48 -21.03 -21.89
N GLY A 183 11.74 -21.35 -21.57
CA GLY A 183 12.54 -20.63 -20.57
C GLY A 183 12.46 -19.10 -20.74
N SER A 184 12.88 -18.57 -21.89
CA SER A 184 13.01 -17.10 -22.07
C SER A 184 11.74 -16.26 -21.87
N THR A 185 10.56 -16.87 -21.96
CA THR A 185 9.25 -16.23 -21.76
C THR A 185 8.83 -16.26 -20.30
N ALA A 186 9.18 -17.32 -19.57
CA ALA A 186 9.00 -17.41 -18.12
C ALA A 186 9.79 -16.32 -17.38
N PHE A 187 11.06 -16.07 -17.74
CA PHE A 187 11.85 -14.99 -17.13
C PHE A 187 11.24 -13.60 -17.33
N LYS A 188 10.70 -13.31 -18.52
CA LYS A 188 10.11 -11.99 -18.82
C LYS A 188 8.88 -11.73 -17.96
N TYR A 189 8.03 -12.75 -17.81
CA TYR A 189 6.84 -12.69 -16.96
C TYR A 189 7.22 -12.54 -15.48
N ALA A 190 8.21 -13.31 -15.02
CA ALA A 190 8.80 -13.18 -13.69
C ALA A 190 9.36 -11.79 -13.40
N LEU A 191 10.07 -11.21 -14.36
CA LEU A 191 10.67 -9.89 -14.24
C LEU A 191 9.58 -8.82 -14.14
N MET A 192 8.54 -8.90 -14.96
CA MET A 192 7.43 -7.95 -14.89
C MET A 192 6.65 -8.06 -13.58
N GLY A 193 6.36 -9.28 -13.09
CA GLY A 193 5.75 -9.48 -11.77
C GLY A 193 6.62 -8.90 -10.64
N GLY A 194 7.95 -9.08 -10.70
CA GLY A 194 8.85 -8.45 -9.73
C GLY A 194 8.85 -6.91 -9.79
N ILE A 195 8.64 -6.32 -10.97
CA ILE A 195 8.48 -4.87 -11.13
C ILE A 195 7.13 -4.43 -10.54
N GLU A 196 6.06 -5.17 -10.79
CA GLU A 196 4.73 -4.93 -10.24
C GLU A 196 4.76 -4.85 -8.71
N GLU A 197 5.23 -5.92 -8.05
CA GLU A 197 5.36 -5.99 -6.60
C GLU A 197 6.26 -4.87 -6.05
N PHE A 198 7.34 -4.53 -6.74
CA PHE A 198 8.22 -3.44 -6.34
C PHE A 198 7.47 -2.11 -6.29
N PHE A 199 6.66 -1.80 -7.31
CA PHE A 199 5.86 -0.59 -7.36
C PHE A 199 4.82 -0.58 -6.24
N GLU A 200 4.14 -1.68 -5.99
CA GLU A 200 3.18 -1.77 -4.91
C GLU A 200 3.82 -1.57 -3.53
N MET A 201 4.89 -2.31 -3.23
CA MET A 201 5.63 -2.17 -1.98
C MET A 201 6.20 -0.75 -1.81
N ALA A 202 6.75 -0.16 -2.87
CA ALA A 202 7.25 1.21 -2.84
C ALA A 202 6.14 2.22 -2.53
N GLY A 203 4.95 2.05 -3.13
CA GLY A 203 3.76 2.83 -2.84
C GLY A 203 3.38 2.78 -1.35
N ILE A 204 3.34 1.58 -0.77
CA ILE A 204 3.02 1.37 0.66
C ILE A 204 4.07 2.04 1.56
N VAL A 205 5.37 1.93 1.24
CA VAL A 205 6.43 2.58 2.03
C VAL A 205 6.30 4.11 2.00
N ILE A 206 6.03 4.70 0.83
CA ILE A 206 5.79 6.15 0.72
C ILE A 206 4.55 6.54 1.52
N PHE A 207 3.50 5.72 1.51
CA PHE A 207 2.28 5.94 2.28
C PHE A 207 2.55 5.95 3.79
N ILE A 208 3.26 4.95 4.32
CA ILE A 208 3.66 4.88 5.73
C ILE A 208 4.49 6.10 6.14
N TYR A 209 5.43 6.52 5.28
CA TYR A 209 6.19 7.74 5.51
C TYR A 209 5.28 8.97 5.58
N ALA A 210 4.30 9.08 4.68
CA ALA A 210 3.33 10.18 4.68
C ALA A 210 2.49 10.21 5.98
N LEU A 211 2.01 9.06 6.44
CA LEU A 211 1.23 8.95 7.69
C LEU A 211 2.06 9.33 8.91
N THR A 212 3.30 8.84 8.98
CA THR A 212 4.21 9.13 10.09
C THR A 212 4.60 10.61 10.10
N ALA A 213 4.86 11.19 8.93
CA ALA A 213 5.12 12.63 8.78
C ALA A 213 3.91 13.46 9.22
N TYR A 214 2.69 13.04 8.88
CA TYR A 214 1.46 13.69 9.34
C TYR A 214 1.29 13.61 10.85
N ILE A 215 1.52 12.44 11.46
CA ILE A 215 1.46 12.27 12.92
C ILE A 215 2.45 13.22 13.61
N ASN A 216 3.70 13.29 13.12
CA ASN A 216 4.70 14.18 13.70
C ASN A 216 4.29 15.66 13.57
N SER A 217 3.98 16.13 12.37
CA SER A 217 3.76 17.57 12.14
C SER A 217 2.39 18.08 12.61
N GLU A 218 1.34 17.26 12.51
CA GLU A 218 -0.04 17.70 12.73
C GLU A 218 -0.63 17.25 14.07
N ILE A 219 -0.06 16.23 14.70
CA ILE A 219 -0.52 15.74 16.00
C ILE A 219 0.51 16.08 17.08
N ILE A 220 1.73 15.56 16.95
CA ILE A 220 2.76 15.67 18.00
C ILE A 220 3.21 17.12 18.16
N ASP A 221 3.74 17.75 17.10
CA ASP A 221 4.27 19.12 17.17
C ASP A 221 3.21 20.13 17.64
N LYS A 222 1.97 20.00 17.13
CA LYS A 222 0.86 20.87 17.54
C LYS A 222 0.47 20.67 19.00
N SER A 223 0.44 19.42 19.49
CA SER A 223 0.15 19.14 20.89
C SER A 223 1.19 19.74 21.83
N PHE A 224 2.48 19.65 21.49
CA PHE A 224 3.58 20.26 22.25
C PHE A 224 3.45 21.79 22.28
N VAL A 225 3.20 22.42 21.13
CA VAL A 225 3.00 23.87 21.06
C VAL A 225 1.80 24.31 21.90
N ASN A 226 0.69 23.58 21.84
CA ASN A 226 -0.52 23.93 22.57
C ASN A 226 -0.32 23.78 24.09
N ASN A 227 0.35 22.71 24.52
CA ASN A 227 0.66 22.48 25.93
C ASN A 227 1.59 23.56 26.49
N LYS A 228 2.62 23.97 25.72
CA LYS A 228 3.51 25.07 26.09
C LYS A 228 2.76 26.39 26.24
N LYS A 229 1.83 26.71 25.32
CA LYS A 229 0.98 27.91 25.43
C LYS A 229 0.14 27.88 26.70
N ASN A 230 -0.54 26.77 26.99
CA ASN A 230 -1.37 26.62 28.17
C ASN A 230 -0.58 26.82 29.47
N PHE A 231 0.64 26.28 29.54
CA PHE A 231 1.53 26.47 30.68
C PHE A 231 1.96 27.95 30.86
N VAL A 232 2.31 28.64 29.77
CA VAL A 232 2.65 30.08 29.82
C VAL A 232 1.45 30.91 30.27
N PHE A 233 0.24 30.65 29.75
CA PHE A 233 -0.96 31.36 30.20
C PHE A 233 -1.29 31.11 31.68
N ALA A 234 -1.15 29.86 32.15
CA ALA A 234 -1.37 29.53 33.56
C ALA A 234 -0.37 30.27 34.47
N SER A 235 0.92 30.27 34.13
CA SER A 235 1.96 30.98 34.91
C SER A 235 1.76 32.50 34.90
N MET A 236 1.33 33.09 33.78
CA MET A 236 1.02 34.52 33.69
C MET A 236 -0.19 34.89 34.54
N LYS A 237 -1.24 34.06 34.55
CA LYS A 237 -2.43 34.28 35.37
C LYS A 237 -2.12 34.26 36.88
N ILE A 238 -1.30 33.30 37.32
CA ILE A 238 -0.81 33.22 38.70
C ILE A 238 0.03 34.45 39.07
N SER A 239 0.89 34.93 38.16
CA SER A 239 1.70 36.13 38.40
C SER A 239 0.82 37.38 38.56
N LEU A 240 -0.20 37.53 37.72
CA LEU A 240 -1.13 38.67 37.77
C LEU A 240 -1.94 38.67 39.07
N GLU A 241 -2.45 37.51 39.48
CA GLU A 241 -3.22 37.35 40.72
C GLU A 241 -2.36 37.68 41.96
N LYS A 242 -1.09 37.26 41.98
CA LYS A 242 -0.14 37.66 43.03
C LYS A 242 0.09 39.17 43.07
N THR A 243 0.23 39.82 41.91
CA THR A 243 0.43 41.28 41.87
C THR A 243 -0.81 42.07 42.29
N GLU A 244 -2.03 41.56 42.04
CA GLU A 244 -3.26 42.19 42.52
C GLU A 244 -3.43 42.08 44.04
N ILE A 245 -3.08 40.92 44.62
CA ILE A 245 -3.10 40.73 46.08
C ILE A 245 -2.13 41.70 46.76
N MET A 246 -0.92 41.84 46.21
CA MET A 246 0.10 42.76 46.73
C MET A 246 -0.29 44.25 46.61
N ARG A 247 -1.18 44.62 45.68
CA ARG A 247 -1.69 45.99 45.54
C ARG A 247 -2.85 46.32 46.50
N LYS A 248 -3.54 45.31 47.02
CA LYS A 248 -4.69 45.48 47.92
C LYS A 248 -4.31 45.49 49.41
N ASN A 249 -3.08 45.11 49.73
CA ASN A 249 -2.47 45.24 51.06
C ASN A 249 -1.58 46.49 51.11
#